data_AF-A0AAN5DB64-F1
#
_entry.id   AF-A0AAN5DB64-F1
#
_cell.length_a   1.000
_cell.length_b   1.000
_cell.length_c   1.000
_cell.angle_alpha   90.00
_cell.angle_beta   90.00
_cell.angle_gamma   90.00
#
_symmetry.space_group_name_H-M   'P 1'
#
loop_
_entity.id
_entity.type
_entity.pdbx_description
1 polymer ?
#
loop_
_entity_poly.entity_id
_entity_poly.type
_entity_poly.pdbx_seq_one_letter_code
_entity_poly.pdbx_strand_id
1 'polypeptide(L)' 'ASNPFNRTLVPISLQCFDYDVTSDVSNNNILKTFMNCPLDASFCVKSYHQIQVFNGFSYLESRNCANGQICQ' A
#
# COMPACT_ATOMS: atom_id res chain seq x y z
N ALA A 1 -37.97 9.03 -22.10
CA ALA A 1 -36.98 9.90 -21.45
C ALA A 1 -35.92 9.03 -20.79
N SER A 2 -34.69 9.08 -21.29
CA SER A 2 -33.53 8.38 -20.72
C SER A 2 -33.16 9.00 -19.38
N ASN A 3 -33.03 8.17 -18.34
CA ASN A 3 -32.77 8.60 -16.97
C ASN A 3 -31.37 9.24 -16.85
N PRO A 4 -31.24 10.53 -16.46
CA PRO A 4 -29.96 11.24 -16.34
C PRO A 4 -29.12 10.76 -15.16
N PHE A 5 -29.64 9.84 -14.33
CA PHE A 5 -28.92 9.20 -13.24
C PHE A 5 -28.42 7.80 -13.59
N ASN A 6 -28.06 7.54 -14.84
CA ASN A 6 -27.12 6.46 -15.14
C ASN A 6 -25.76 6.88 -14.57
N ARG A 7 -25.62 6.76 -13.24
CA ARG A 7 -24.44 7.15 -12.47
C ARG A 7 -23.26 6.39 -13.04
N THR A 8 -22.53 7.06 -13.92
CA THR A 8 -21.18 6.63 -14.27
C THR A 8 -20.39 6.80 -12.99
N LEU A 9 -20.25 5.73 -12.22
CA LEU A 9 -19.29 5.67 -11.13
C LEU A 9 -17.93 5.84 -11.78
N VAL A 10 -17.38 7.05 -11.71
CA VAL A 10 -15.98 7.28 -12.05
C VAL A 10 -15.19 6.74 -10.87
N PRO A 11 -14.52 5.59 -10.98
CA PRO A 11 -13.71 5.12 -9.88
C PRO A 11 -12.58 6.11 -9.66
N ILE A 12 -12.48 6.65 -8.44
CA ILE A 12 -11.34 7.45 -8.03
C ILE A 12 -10.17 6.47 -7.91
N SER A 13 -9.21 6.58 -8.83
CA SER A 13 -7.95 5.84 -8.74
C SER A 13 -7.22 6.28 -7.47
N LEU A 14 -7.16 5.40 -6.47
CA LEU A 14 -6.30 5.59 -5.32
C LEU A 14 -4.85 5.38 -5.78
N GLN A 15 -3.94 6.27 -5.37
CA GLN A 15 -2.50 6.13 -5.59
C GLN A 15 -1.81 5.95 -4.24
N CYS A 16 -0.99 4.91 -4.14
CA CYS A 16 -0.20 4.63 -2.94
C CYS A 16 1.29 4.59 -3.27
N PHE A 17 2.12 4.82 -2.26
CA PHE A 17 3.53 4.50 -2.36
C PHE A 17 3.71 2.99 -2.36
N ASP A 18 4.55 2.51 -3.27
CA ASP A 18 5.06 1.16 -3.36
C ASP A 18 6.55 1.19 -3.06
N TYR A 19 6.94 0.51 -1.97
CA TYR A 19 8.34 0.28 -1.61
C TYR A 19 8.43 -0.83 -0.55
N ASP A 20 9.54 -1.55 -0.58
CA ASP A 20 9.98 -2.50 0.44
C ASP A 20 11.33 -2.06 1.00
N VAL A 21 11.47 -2.05 2.33
CA VAL A 21 12.70 -1.64 2.98
C VAL A 21 12.98 -2.46 4.24
N THR A 22 14.24 -2.82 4.45
CA THR A 22 14.73 -3.48 5.65
C THR A 22 15.21 -2.46 6.69
N SER A 23 15.22 -2.87 7.96
CA SER A 23 15.53 -2.00 9.12
C SER A 23 16.87 -1.26 9.06
N ASP A 24 17.82 -1.73 8.25
CA ASP A 24 19.16 -1.18 8.05
C ASP A 24 19.22 -0.03 7.03
N VAL A 25 18.15 0.19 6.27
CA VAL A 25 18.07 1.25 5.27
C VAL A 25 17.29 2.45 5.82
N SER A 26 17.93 3.62 5.81
CA SER A 26 17.28 4.88 6.21
C SER A 26 16.11 5.22 5.29
N ASN A 27 14.99 5.65 5.89
CA ASN A 27 13.79 6.10 5.18
C ASN A 27 14.02 7.20 4.14
N ASN A 28 15.11 7.95 4.26
CA ASN A 28 15.50 9.01 3.33
C ASN A 28 16.24 8.49 2.08
N ASN A 29 16.68 7.23 2.10
CA ASN A 29 17.45 6.62 1.01
C ASN A 29 16.61 5.63 0.17
N ILE A 30 15.30 5.54 0.44
CA ILE A 30 14.40 4.61 -0.26
C ILE A 30 13.84 5.31 -1.49
N LEU A 31 13.98 4.66 -2.65
CA LEU A 31 13.26 5.06 -3.85
C LEU A 31 11.78 4.73 -3.65
N LYS A 32 10.93 5.75 -3.56
CA LYS A 32 9.49 5.59 -3.41
C LYS A 32 8.82 5.77 -4.76
N THR A 33 8.17 4.73 -5.25
CA THR A 33 7.36 4.81 -6.48
C THR A 33 5.90 4.94 -6.13
N PHE A 34 5.13 5.64 -6.97
CA PHE A 34 3.67 5.64 -6.87
C PHE A 34 3.12 4.52 -7.74
N MET A 35 2.20 3.74 -7.17
CA MET A 35 1.42 2.76 -7.91
C MET A 35 -0.06 3.18 -7.91
N ASN A 36 -0.73 3.02 -9.06
CA ASN A 36 -2.18 3.10 -9.12
C ASN A 36 -2.74 1.84 -8.47
N CYS A 37 -3.58 2.01 -7.45
CA CYS A 37 -4.21 0.88 -6.80
C CYS A 37 -5.28 0.24 -7.70
N PRO A 38 -5.53 -1.06 -7.48
CA PRO A 38 -6.73 -1.73 -7.99
C PRO A 38 -8.01 -0.97 -7.64
N LEU A 39 -9.04 -1.09 -8.48
CA LEU A 39 -10.30 -0.35 -8.33
C LEU A 39 -11.08 -0.70 -7.05
N ASP A 40 -10.83 -1.88 -6.48
CA ASP A 40 -11.43 -2.38 -5.24
C ASP A 40 -10.62 -2.03 -3.99
N ALA A 41 -9.39 -1.52 -4.15
CA ALA A 41 -8.58 -1.08 -3.02
C ALA A 41 -9.19 0.17 -2.38
N SER A 42 -9.29 0.15 -1.06
CA SER A 42 -9.85 1.26 -0.27
C SER A 42 -8.80 1.98 0.57
N PHE A 43 -7.63 1.36 0.79
CA PHE A 43 -6.61 1.85 1.72
C PHE A 43 -5.20 1.73 1.16
N CYS A 44 -4.35 2.70 1.49
CA CYS A 44 -2.90 2.55 1.45
C CYS A 44 -2.42 2.02 2.79
N VAL A 45 -1.84 0.83 2.80
CA VAL A 45 -1.43 0.13 4.02
C VAL A 45 0.07 0.22 4.16
N LYS A 46 0.51 0.35 5.41
CA LYS A 46 1.90 0.24 5.81
C LYS A 46 2.03 -0.96 6.74
N SER A 47 2.83 -1.95 6.35
CA SER A 47 3.03 -3.19 7.09
C SER A 47 4.47 -3.32 7.59
N TYR A 48 4.62 -3.95 8.75
CA TYR A 48 5.91 -4.29 9.34
C TYR A 48 5.95 -5.78 9.59
N HIS A 49 6.86 -6.48 8.94
CA HIS A 49 7.09 -7.89 9.17
C HIS A 49 8.39 -8.09 9.94
N GLN A 50 8.30 -8.56 11.18
CA GLN A 50 9.47 -8.81 12.01
C GLN A 50 10.16 -10.11 11.56
N ILE A 51 11.47 -10.04 11.34
CA ILE A 51 12.28 -11.17 10.88
C ILE A 51 13.33 -11.45 11.95
N GLN A 52 13.43 -12.70 12.41
CA GLN A 52 14.49 -13.09 13.31
C GLN A 52 15.79 -13.31 12.51
N VAL A 53 16.85 -12.64 12.92
CA VAL A 53 18.19 -12.72 12.31
C VAL A 53 19.19 -13.26 13.33
N PHE A 54 20.37 -13.66 12.86
CA PHE A 54 21.37 -14.40 13.64
C PHE A 54 21.69 -13.78 15.02
N ASN A 55 21.64 -12.43 15.14
CA ASN A 55 21.92 -11.70 16.38
C ASN A 55 20.79 -10.75 16.83
N GLY A 56 19.52 -11.01 16.47
CA GLY A 56 18.42 -10.17 16.94
C GLY A 56 17.18 -10.19 16.03
N PHE A 57 16.51 -9.05 15.95
CA PHE A 57 15.35 -8.87 15.09
C PHE A 57 15.60 -7.75 14.09
N SER A 58 15.19 -8.00 12.85
CA SER A 58 15.05 -7.02 11.79
C SER A 58 13.56 -6.84 11.49
N TYR A 59 13.20 -5.84 10.68
CA TYR A 59 11.87 -5.71 10.13
C TYR A 59 11.94 -5.38 8.65
N LEU A 60 10.98 -5.91 7.90
CA LEU A 60 10.65 -5.49 6.55
C LEU A 60 9.45 -4.54 6.67
N GLU A 61 9.67 -3.27 6.34
CA GLU A 61 8.59 -2.30 6.14
C GLU A 61 8.17 -2.35 4.67
N SER A 62 6.87 -2.49 4.43
CA SER A 62 6.28 -2.48 3.08
C SER A 62 5.09 -1.54 3.03
N ARG A 63 4.85 -0.93 1.87
CA ARG A 63 3.62 -0.18 1.59
C ARG A 63 2.93 -0.67 0.34
N ASN A 64 1.64 -0.93 0.45
CA ASN A 64 0.83 -1.52 -0.62
C ASN A 64 -0.62 -1.03 -0.57
N CYS A 65 -1.33 -1.21 -1.68
CA CYS A 65 -2.78 -1.05 -1.73
C CYS A 65 -3.47 -2.27 -1.10
N ALA A 66 -4.50 -2.05 -0.28
CA ALA A 66 -5.31 -3.15 0.25
C ALA A 66 -6.81 -2.87 0.17
N ASN A 67 -7.58 -3.95 0.12
CA ASN A 67 -9.01 -3.96 0.40
C ASN A 67 -9.25 -4.69 1.73
N GLY A 68 -10.33 -4.34 2.44
CA GLY A 68 -10.77 -5.13 3.60
C GLY A 68 -9.93 -4.94 4.88
N GLN A 69 -9.77 -6.01 5.67
CA GLN A 69 -9.08 -5.98 6.97
C GLN A 69 -7.56 -5.82 6.80
N ILE A 70 -7.04 -4.77 7.45
CA ILE A 70 -5.74 -4.16 7.15
C ILE A 70 -4.58 -4.83 7.90
N CYS A 71 -4.87 -5.65 8.93
CA CYS A 71 -3.88 -6.46 9.65
C CYS A 71 -4.48 -7.84 9.92
N GLN A 72 -3.80 -8.90 9.46
CA GLN A 72 -4.07 -10.30 9.80
C GLN A 72 -2.83 -10.92 10.43
#